data_AF-A0A9D8FJ71-F1
#
_entry.id   AF-A0A9D8FJ71-F1
#
_cell.length_a   1.000
_cell.length_b   1.000
_cell.length_c   1.000
_cell.angle_alpha   90.00
_cell.angle_beta   90.00
_cell.angle_gamma   90.00
#
_symmetry.space_group_name_H-M   'P 1'
#
loop_
_entity.id
_entity.type
_entity.pdbx_description
1 polymer ?
#
loop_
_entity_poly.entity_id
_entity_poly.type
_entity_poly.pdbx_seq_one_letter_code
_entity_poly.pdbx_strand_id
1 'polypeptide(L)'
;MNSKLIGIGVALIFVLEGVDAGTWKQMNDSPDNFYEPATAVYDPENQRIILFELGRYGGQIYAYDYIADNWTQMNDSPDNFYEPASAVYDPENQRIILFELGRYGGQIYAYDYISDNWTQMNDSPDNFYEPASAVYDPENQRIILFELGRYGGQIYVYIE
;
A
#
# COMPACT_ATOMS: atom_id res chain seq x y z
N MET A 1 24.01 -30.76 -0.80
CA MET A 1 23.86 -30.36 -2.21
C MET A 1 23.76 -28.85 -2.22
N ASN A 2 24.65 -28.19 -2.94
CA ASN A 2 24.75 -26.73 -2.98
C ASN A 2 23.72 -26.19 -3.98
N SER A 3 22.68 -25.52 -3.51
CA SER A 3 21.84 -24.65 -4.34
C SER A 3 22.29 -23.22 -4.14
N LYS A 4 22.99 -22.67 -5.15
CA LYS A 4 23.16 -21.23 -5.34
C LYS A 4 21.84 -20.69 -5.88
N LEU A 5 21.18 -19.80 -5.15
CA LEU A 5 20.12 -18.97 -5.72
C LEU A 5 20.78 -17.79 -6.44
N ILE A 6 20.54 -17.66 -7.74
CA ILE A 6 20.84 -16.47 -8.53
C ILE A 6 19.50 -15.72 -8.60
N GLY A 7 19.45 -14.52 -8.01
CA GLY A 7 18.20 -13.79 -7.83
C GLY A 7 17.65 -13.18 -9.11
N ILE A 8 16.34 -12.96 -9.14
CA ILE A 8 15.62 -11.87 -9.82
C ILE A 8 14.38 -11.61 -8.93
N GLY A 9 14.09 -10.34 -8.62
CA GLY A 9 12.96 -9.96 -7.76
C GLY A 9 11.63 -10.43 -8.35
N VAL A 10 10.89 -11.21 -7.58
CA VAL A 10 9.52 -11.61 -7.87
C VAL A 10 8.72 -11.29 -6.61
N ALA A 11 7.65 -10.51 -6.74
CA ALA A 11 6.68 -10.34 -5.68
C ALA A 11 5.91 -11.67 -5.51
N LEU A 12 6.28 -12.48 -4.52
CA LEU A 12 5.54 -13.68 -4.15
C LEU A 12 4.38 -13.29 -3.24
N ILE A 13 3.14 -13.56 -3.65
CA ILE A 13 1.97 -13.45 -2.78
C ILE A 13 1.77 -14.77 -2.04
N PHE A 14 1.66 -14.68 -0.72
CA PHE A 14 1.34 -15.78 0.15
C PHE A 14 0.07 -15.45 0.95
N VAL A 15 -0.96 -16.30 0.86
CA VAL A 15 -2.23 -16.12 1.61
C VAL A 15 -2.36 -17.19 2.67
N LEU A 16 -2.78 -16.80 3.88
CA LEU A 16 -3.07 -17.68 5.00
C LEU A 16 -4.58 -17.77 5.22
N GLU A 17 -5.17 -18.97 5.08
CA GLU A 17 -6.58 -19.21 5.41
C GLU A 17 -6.71 -19.63 6.88
N GLY A 18 -7.25 -18.74 7.74
CA GLY A 18 -7.47 -19.05 9.15
C GLY A 18 -6.17 -19.25 9.93
N VAL A 19 -6.03 -18.61 11.09
CA VAL A 19 -4.78 -18.62 11.85
C VAL A 19 -4.48 -19.99 12.51
N ASP A 20 -5.32 -21.00 12.29
CA ASP A 20 -5.16 -22.34 12.85
C ASP A 20 -4.75 -23.35 11.76
N ALA A 21 -3.43 -23.54 11.60
CA ALA A 21 -2.77 -24.56 10.78
C ALA A 21 -3.05 -24.52 9.26
N GLY A 22 -2.67 -23.43 8.60
CA GLY A 22 -2.66 -23.33 7.13
C GLY A 22 -1.38 -23.85 6.46
N THR A 23 -1.51 -24.35 5.23
CA THR A 23 -0.39 -24.54 4.29
C THR A 23 -0.34 -23.38 3.31
N TRP A 24 0.84 -22.84 3.03
CA TRP A 24 1.02 -21.84 1.97
C TRP A 24 0.70 -22.44 0.59
N LYS A 25 -0.16 -21.77 -0.17
CA LYS A 25 -0.45 -22.08 -1.57
C LYS A 25 0.10 -20.96 -2.44
N GLN A 26 0.89 -21.30 -3.45
CA GLN A 26 1.31 -20.35 -4.48
C GLN A 26 0.11 -20.02 -5.38
N MET A 27 -0.10 -18.74 -5.60
CA MET A 27 -1.13 -18.19 -6.49
C MET A 27 -0.49 -17.68 -7.79
N ASN A 28 -1.27 -17.12 -8.71
CA ASN A 28 -0.72 -16.58 -9.96
C ASN A 28 0.31 -15.49 -9.69
N ASP A 29 1.44 -15.60 -10.37
CA ASP A 29 2.56 -14.67 -10.24
C ASP A 29 2.14 -13.26 -10.65
N SER A 30 2.80 -12.25 -10.07
CA SER A 30 2.57 -10.86 -10.43
C SER A 30 2.90 -10.59 -11.91
N PRO A 31 2.28 -9.58 -12.53
CA PRO A 31 2.62 -9.18 -13.89
C PRO A 31 4.12 -8.92 -14.07
N ASP A 32 4.66 -9.27 -15.23
CA ASP A 32 6.12 -9.26 -15.49
C ASP A 32 6.80 -7.93 -15.19
N ASN A 33 6.08 -6.79 -15.27
CA ASN A 33 6.64 -5.46 -15.06
C ASN A 33 6.48 -4.90 -13.65
N PHE A 34 5.86 -5.66 -12.73
CA PHE A 34 5.64 -5.26 -11.35
C PHE A 34 6.72 -5.87 -10.46
N TYR A 35 7.83 -5.15 -10.29
CA TYR A 35 9.06 -5.70 -9.71
C TYR A 35 9.25 -5.35 -8.24
N GLU A 36 8.74 -4.19 -7.81
CA GLU A 36 9.03 -3.65 -6.47
C GLU A 36 7.74 -3.21 -5.76
N PRO A 37 6.88 -4.14 -5.29
CA PRO A 37 5.73 -3.77 -4.46
C PRO A 37 6.20 -3.07 -3.18
N ALA A 38 5.75 -1.84 -2.99
CA ALA A 38 6.06 -1.05 -1.80
C ALA A 38 5.11 -1.35 -0.65
N THR A 39 3.81 -1.41 -0.97
CA THR A 39 2.75 -1.63 0.02
C THR A 39 1.53 -2.27 -0.64
N ALA A 40 0.69 -2.88 0.17
CA ALA A 40 -0.55 -3.50 -0.25
C ALA A 40 -1.65 -3.24 0.79
N VAL A 41 -2.87 -3.00 0.32
CA VAL A 41 -4.04 -2.76 1.17
C VAL A 41 -5.19 -3.64 0.70
N TYR A 42 -5.89 -4.27 1.64
CA TYR A 42 -7.13 -4.98 1.33
C TYR A 42 -8.29 -4.00 1.34
N ASP A 43 -9.01 -3.92 0.22
CA ASP A 43 -10.30 -3.26 0.08
C ASP A 43 -11.41 -4.30 0.34
N PRO A 44 -12.05 -4.28 1.52
CA PRO A 44 -13.09 -5.24 1.88
C PRO A 44 -14.39 -5.05 1.09
N GLU A 45 -14.72 -3.82 0.68
CA GLU A 45 -15.95 -3.53 -0.06
C GLU A 45 -15.91 -4.13 -1.46
N ASN A 46 -14.73 -4.08 -2.09
CA ASN A 46 -14.51 -4.63 -3.43
C ASN A 46 -13.88 -6.02 -3.43
N GLN A 47 -13.48 -6.53 -2.26
CA GLN A 47 -12.75 -7.79 -2.09
C GLN A 47 -11.52 -7.84 -3.00
N ARG A 48 -10.70 -6.79 -2.95
CA ARG A 48 -9.47 -6.65 -3.75
C ARG A 48 -8.29 -6.40 -2.84
N ILE A 49 -7.14 -6.95 -3.20
CA ILE A 49 -5.86 -6.49 -2.67
C ILE A 49 -5.32 -5.49 -3.68
N ILE A 50 -5.11 -4.25 -3.26
CA ILE A 50 -4.52 -3.21 -4.10
C ILE A 50 -3.05 -3.10 -3.74
N LEU A 51 -2.19 -3.30 -4.72
CA LEU A 51 -0.73 -3.26 -4.56
C LEU A 51 -0.19 -2.04 -5.29
N PHE A 52 0.74 -1.36 -4.63
CA PHE A 52 1.36 -0.14 -5.12
C PHE A 52 2.86 -0.39 -5.29
N GLU A 53 3.38 -0.18 -6.49
CA GLU A 53 4.81 -0.28 -6.76
C GLU A 53 5.57 0.90 -6.16
N LEU A 54 6.86 0.70 -5.86
CA LEU A 54 7.80 1.79 -5.73
C LEU A 54 7.89 2.53 -7.06
N GLY A 55 7.49 3.80 -7.06
CA GLY A 55 7.36 4.58 -8.28
C GLY A 55 8.17 5.87 -8.22
N ARG A 56 9.48 5.83 -8.51
CA ARG A 56 10.36 7.02 -8.41
C ARG A 56 9.90 8.23 -9.25
N TYR A 57 8.94 8.06 -10.16
CA TYR A 57 8.28 9.12 -10.94
C TYR A 57 6.85 8.68 -11.34
N GLY A 58 6.10 8.11 -10.40
CA GLY A 58 4.91 7.33 -10.70
C GLY A 58 5.20 5.83 -10.68
N GLY A 59 4.29 5.05 -10.09
CA GLY A 59 4.41 3.61 -9.86
C GLY A 59 3.18 2.87 -10.36
N GLN A 60 3.38 1.64 -10.80
CA GLN A 60 2.28 0.81 -11.27
C GLN A 60 1.39 0.36 -10.13
N ILE A 61 0.09 0.34 -10.41
CA ILE A 61 -0.91 -0.09 -9.44
C ILE A 61 -1.62 -1.31 -10.00
N TYR A 62 -1.77 -2.33 -9.17
CA TYR A 62 -2.49 -3.52 -9.54
C TYR A 62 -3.52 -3.90 -8.49
N ALA A 63 -4.71 -4.24 -8.94
CA ALA A 63 -5.71 -4.91 -8.14
C ALA A 63 -5.61 -6.41 -8.36
N TYR A 64 -5.51 -7.17 -7.27
CA TYR A 64 -5.50 -8.62 -7.28
C TYR A 64 -6.81 -9.16 -6.70
N ASP A 65 -7.52 -9.95 -7.51
CA ASP A 65 -8.69 -10.72 -7.08
C ASP A 65 -8.21 -12.10 -6.61
N TYR A 66 -8.21 -12.30 -5.29
CA TYR A 66 -7.78 -13.58 -4.70
C TYR A 66 -8.70 -14.75 -5.06
N ILE A 67 -9.99 -14.51 -5.24
CA ILE A 67 -10.97 -15.57 -5.53
C ILE A 67 -10.83 -16.04 -6.98
N ALA A 68 -10.69 -15.09 -7.90
CA ALA A 68 -10.48 -15.37 -9.31
C ALA A 68 -9.02 -15.68 -9.66
N ASP A 69 -8.10 -15.45 -8.73
CA ASP A 69 -6.65 -15.56 -8.91
C ASP A 69 -6.17 -14.76 -10.13
N ASN A 70 -6.52 -13.48 -10.21
CA ASN A 70 -6.17 -12.65 -11.37
C ASN A 70 -5.73 -11.25 -10.98
N TRP A 71 -4.97 -10.65 -11.88
CA TRP A 71 -4.42 -9.30 -11.75
C TRP A 71 -5.10 -8.37 -12.75
N THR A 72 -5.44 -7.17 -12.30
CA THR A 72 -5.94 -6.08 -13.14
C THR A 72 -5.03 -4.88 -12.95
N GLN A 73 -4.47 -4.36 -14.06
CA GLN A 73 -3.73 -3.10 -14.03
C GLN A 73 -4.70 -1.95 -13.82
N MET A 74 -4.36 -1.06 -12.89
CA MET A 74 -5.12 0.14 -12.57
C MET A 74 -4.35 1.37 -13.07
N ASN A 75 -4.91 2.57 -12.89
CA ASN A 75 -4.19 3.80 -13.20
C ASN A 75 -2.95 3.94 -12.32
N ASP A 76 -1.81 4.19 -12.98
CA ASP A 76 -0.54 4.45 -12.33
C ASP A 76 -0.66 5.64 -11.37
N SER A 77 0.19 5.66 -10.33
CA SER A 77 0.21 6.79 -9.40
C SER A 77 0.67 8.07 -10.11
N PRO A 78 0.30 9.26 -9.59
CA PRO A 78 0.74 10.54 -10.16
C PRO A 78 2.27 10.62 -10.29
N ASP A 79 2.78 11.27 -11.35
CA ASP A 79 4.21 11.40 -11.63
C ASP A 79 5.02 12.03 -10.48
N ASN A 80 4.35 12.82 -9.63
CA ASN A 80 4.94 13.49 -8.48
C ASN A 80 4.78 12.71 -7.16
N PHE A 81 4.28 11.47 -7.20
CA PHE A 81 4.24 10.54 -6.08
C PHE A 81 5.39 9.53 -6.22
N TYR A 82 6.44 9.71 -5.42
CA TYR A 82 7.75 9.08 -5.61
C TYR A 82 7.90 7.74 -4.89
N GLU A 83 7.49 7.68 -3.62
CA GLU A 83 7.78 6.52 -2.78
C GLU A 83 6.64 6.30 -1.77
N PRO A 84 5.64 5.45 -2.07
CA PRO A 84 4.66 5.03 -1.06
C PRO A 84 5.38 4.35 0.11
N ALA A 85 5.28 4.95 1.30
CA ALA A 85 5.90 4.47 2.53
C ALA A 85 4.91 3.71 3.41
N SER A 86 3.65 4.14 3.43
CA SER A 86 2.57 3.44 4.13
C SER A 86 1.23 3.65 3.46
N ALA A 87 0.29 2.76 3.69
CA ALA A 87 -1.07 2.88 3.18
C ALA A 87 -2.09 2.26 4.15
N VAL A 88 -3.32 2.76 4.12
CA VAL A 88 -4.42 2.29 4.95
C VAL A 88 -5.74 2.42 4.21
N TYR A 89 -6.66 1.49 4.43
CA TYR A 89 -8.02 1.59 3.91
C TYR A 89 -8.86 2.50 4.81
N ASP A 90 -9.53 3.47 4.21
CA ASP A 90 -10.53 4.34 4.82
C ASP A 90 -11.92 3.84 4.40
N PRO A 91 -12.62 3.07 5.27
CA PRO A 91 -13.91 2.48 4.95
C PRO A 91 -15.06 3.49 4.82
N GLU A 92 -14.97 4.66 5.46
CA GLU A 92 -16.05 5.65 5.44
C GLU A 92 -16.16 6.30 4.05
N ASN A 93 -15.01 6.57 3.43
CA ASN A 93 -14.93 7.13 2.09
C ASN A 93 -14.56 6.09 1.01
N GLN A 94 -14.47 4.81 1.37
CA GLN A 94 -14.18 3.68 0.48
C GLN A 94 -12.94 3.87 -0.41
N ARG A 95 -11.86 4.35 0.20
CA ARG A 95 -10.64 4.75 -0.50
C ARG A 95 -9.41 4.31 0.26
N ILE A 96 -8.27 4.29 -0.41
CA ILE A 96 -6.98 3.98 0.20
C ILE A 96 -6.24 5.29 0.42
N ILE A 97 -5.80 5.55 1.65
CA ILE A 97 -4.94 6.69 1.97
C ILE A 97 -3.49 6.21 1.94
N LEU A 98 -2.68 6.85 1.11
CA LEU A 98 -1.26 6.58 0.94
C LEU A 98 -0.43 7.74 1.47
N PHE A 99 0.62 7.38 2.19
CA PHE A 99 1.61 8.30 2.75
C PHE A 99 2.91 8.09 1.99
N GLU A 100 3.37 9.12 1.29
CA GLU A 100 4.67 9.13 0.65
C GLU A 100 5.81 9.15 1.68
N LEU A 101 7.03 8.82 1.29
CA LEU A 101 8.19 9.06 2.12
C LEU A 101 8.40 10.58 2.35
N GLY A 102 8.53 10.97 3.62
CA GLY A 102 8.61 12.36 4.05
C GLY A 102 9.92 13.09 3.72
N ARG A 103 10.99 12.37 3.37
CA ARG A 103 12.35 12.91 3.18
C ARG A 103 12.46 14.06 2.18
N TYR A 104 11.47 14.23 1.29
CA TYR A 104 11.41 15.26 0.26
C TYR A 104 10.13 16.10 0.29
N GLY A 105 9.45 16.18 1.44
CA GLY A 105 8.17 16.90 1.58
C GLY A 105 6.96 16.03 1.26
N GLY A 106 6.96 14.81 1.83
CA GLY A 106 6.03 13.73 1.52
C GLY A 106 4.58 14.17 1.49
N GLN A 107 3.90 13.73 0.44
CA GLN A 107 2.50 14.00 0.18
C GLN A 107 1.61 12.88 0.73
N ILE A 108 0.34 13.21 0.89
CA ILE A 108 -0.71 12.23 1.16
C ILE A 108 -1.64 12.19 -0.04
N TYR A 109 -1.95 10.99 -0.50
CA TYR A 109 -2.88 10.77 -1.60
C TYR A 109 -4.00 9.83 -1.16
N ALA A 110 -5.20 10.11 -1.64
CA ALA A 110 -6.29 9.17 -1.64
C ALA A 110 -6.41 8.52 -3.02
N TYR A 111 -6.51 7.19 -3.05
CA TYR A 111 -6.81 6.41 -4.24
C TYR A 111 -8.17 5.73 -4.10
N ASP A 112 -9.08 6.01 -5.05
CA ASP A 112 -10.41 5.41 -5.12
C ASP A 112 -10.40 4.29 -6.17
N TYR A 113 -10.61 3.05 -5.74
CA TYR A 113 -10.53 1.88 -6.62
C TYR A 113 -11.65 1.83 -7.66
N ILE A 114 -12.86 2.27 -7.32
CA ILE A 114 -14.04 2.18 -8.21
C ILE A 114 -13.89 3.12 -9.40
N SER A 115 -13.51 4.36 -9.11
CA SER A 115 -13.33 5.41 -10.11
C SER A 115 -11.93 5.40 -10.73
N ASP A 116 -11.01 4.63 -10.13
CA ASP A 116 -9.61 4.52 -10.50
C ASP A 116 -8.89 5.89 -10.52
N ASN A 117 -9.17 6.74 -9.52
CA ASN A 117 -8.66 8.10 -9.47
C ASN A 117 -7.82 8.38 -8.24
N TRP A 118 -6.85 9.26 -8.44
CA TRP A 118 -5.98 9.80 -7.40
C TRP A 118 -6.40 11.21 -7.02
N THR A 119 -6.44 11.48 -5.72
CA THR A 119 -6.68 12.82 -5.16
C THR A 119 -5.59 13.14 -4.17
N GLN A 120 -4.84 14.21 -4.42
CA GLN A 120 -3.87 14.73 -3.45
C GLN A 120 -4.62 15.34 -2.27
N MET A 121 -4.27 14.95 -1.05
CA MET A 121 -4.85 15.50 0.17
C MET A 121 -4.03 16.71 0.63
N ASN A 122 -4.71 17.78 1.02
CA ASN A 122 -4.07 19.04 1.41
C ASN A 122 -3.60 19.06 2.88
N ASP A 123 -4.05 18.11 3.69
CA ASP A 123 -3.92 18.12 5.15
C ASP A 123 -2.82 17.17 5.63
N SER A 124 -1.62 17.32 5.07
CA SER A 124 -0.44 16.61 5.55
C SER A 124 0.10 17.27 6.82
N PRO A 125 0.38 16.53 7.91
CA PRO A 125 1.13 17.06 9.03
C PRO A 125 2.48 17.60 8.54
N ASP A 126 2.76 18.88 8.83
CA ASP A 126 4.05 19.48 8.48
C ASP A 126 5.21 18.62 9.02
N ASN A 127 6.03 18.06 8.12
CA ASN A 127 7.30 17.39 8.40
C ASN A 127 7.26 15.95 8.94
N PHE A 128 6.25 15.14 8.59
CA PHE A 128 6.40 13.70 8.74
C PHE A 128 7.61 13.23 7.88
N TYR A 129 8.45 12.31 8.38
CA TYR A 129 9.73 11.92 7.78
C TYR A 129 9.73 10.52 7.17
N GLU A 130 9.28 9.53 7.93
CA GLU A 130 9.30 8.10 7.56
C GLU A 130 8.04 7.42 8.07
N PRO A 131 6.92 7.51 7.33
CA PRO A 131 5.69 6.78 7.61
C PRO A 131 5.98 5.27 7.65
N ALA A 132 5.88 4.67 8.81
CA ALA A 132 6.21 3.25 9.01
C ALA A 132 4.97 2.37 8.85
N SER A 133 3.84 2.85 9.39
CA SER A 133 2.58 2.12 9.41
C SER A 133 1.44 3.08 9.66
N ALA A 134 0.33 2.90 8.94
CA ALA A 134 -0.93 3.58 9.19
C ALA A 134 -2.01 2.55 9.53
N VAL A 135 -2.90 2.92 10.45
CA VAL A 135 -4.05 2.09 10.85
C VAL A 135 -5.30 2.94 10.94
N TYR A 136 -6.44 2.35 10.60
CA TYR A 136 -7.74 2.98 10.74
C TYR A 136 -8.35 2.58 12.09
N ASP A 137 -8.83 3.56 12.85
CA ASP A 137 -9.57 3.40 14.11
C ASP A 137 -11.07 3.57 13.82
N PRO A 138 -11.82 2.46 13.63
CA PRO A 138 -13.21 2.52 13.21
C PRO A 138 -14.15 3.12 14.25
N GLU A 139 -13.83 2.99 15.54
CA GLU A 139 -14.68 3.53 16.61
C GLU A 139 -14.62 5.07 16.67
N ASN A 140 -13.52 5.66 16.19
CA ASN A 140 -13.29 7.11 16.25
C ASN A 140 -13.10 7.74 14.86
N GLN A 141 -13.34 6.97 13.79
CA GLN A 141 -13.29 7.39 12.38
C GLN A 141 -12.05 8.23 12.04
N ARG A 142 -10.87 7.68 12.34
CA ARG A 142 -9.60 8.40 12.20
C ARG A 142 -8.47 7.48 11.78
N ILE A 143 -7.44 8.06 11.17
CA ILE A 143 -6.22 7.34 10.81
C ILE A 143 -5.13 7.68 11.83
N ILE A 144 -4.44 6.65 12.32
CA ILE A 144 -3.28 6.79 13.19
C ILE A 144 -2.05 6.40 12.37
N LEU A 145 -1.12 7.34 12.21
CA LEU A 145 0.13 7.15 11.51
C LEU A 145 1.28 7.04 12.51
N PHE A 146 2.07 5.98 12.38
CA PHE A 146 3.30 5.75 13.14
C PHE A 146 4.51 6.03 12.27
N GLU A 147 5.44 6.81 12.79
CA GLU A 147 6.67 7.15 12.08
C GLU A 147 7.92 6.50 12.68
N LEU A 148 8.87 6.16 11.81
CA LEU A 148 10.24 5.89 12.22
C LEU A 148 10.94 7.21 12.52
N GLY A 149 11.14 7.49 13.80
CA GLY A 149 11.90 8.65 14.21
C GLY A 149 13.39 8.35 14.23
N ARG A 150 14.18 9.12 13.47
CA ARG A 150 15.65 9.11 13.58
C ARG A 150 16.16 9.48 14.99
N TYR A 151 15.30 10.08 15.82
CA TYR A 151 15.55 10.49 17.22
C TYR A 151 14.40 10.17 18.20
N GLY A 152 13.49 9.26 17.84
CA GLY A 152 12.28 8.91 18.61
C GLY A 152 11.02 8.97 17.75
N GLY A 153 10.28 7.87 17.62
CA GLY A 153 9.11 7.76 16.74
C GLY A 153 8.00 8.74 17.12
N GLN A 154 7.31 9.28 16.11
CA GLN A 154 6.18 10.20 16.27
C GLN A 154 4.88 9.47 15.94
N ILE A 155 3.77 9.93 16.53
CA ILE A 155 2.43 9.43 16.25
C ILE A 155 1.59 10.62 15.81
N TYR A 156 1.01 10.50 14.63
CA TYR A 156 0.06 11.47 14.09
C TYR A 156 -1.33 10.86 14.09
N VAL A 157 -2.32 11.70 14.34
CA VAL A 157 -3.73 11.34 14.26
C VAL A 157 -4.35 12.24 13.22
N TYR A 158 -4.80 11.66 12.12
CA TYR A 158 -5.58 12.34 11.10
C TYR A 158 -7.06 12.19 11.46
N ILE A 159 -7.73 13.33 11.61
CA ILE A 159 -9.15 13.44 11.94
C ILE A 159 -9.78 14.20 10.78
N GLU A 160 -10.81 13.63 10.15
CA GLU A 160 -11.61 14.31 9.12
C GLU A 160 -12.51 15.41 9.72
#